data_AF-A0AAD7XF41-F1
#
_entry.id   AF-A0AAD7XF41-F1
#
_cell.length_a   1.000
_cell.length_b   1.000
_cell.length_c   1.000
_cell.angle_alpha   90.00
_cell.angle_beta   90.00
_cell.angle_gamma   90.00
#
_symmetry.space_group_name_H-M   'P 1'
#
loop_
_entity.id
_entity.type
_entity.pdbx_description
1 polymer ?
#
loop_
_entity_poly.entity_id
_entity_poly.type
_entity_poly.pdbx_seq_one_letter_code
_entity_poly.pdbx_strand_id
1 'polypeptide(L)'
;MSSSRDAQPIVRGVVQFPANTTRVVDADEEVFLLYTELAARKAADGSGGFRGLGHIDSHEDVLNITLNLGAVNASGKPGDAATQDQPGKDAHKKKARSKRSDVEQTLEVEILQDKTALRSRKGDTGSVVWHTSVDFAQAVLRQLHAKNTTGLLNPEHLATSHVIELGAGTGLLAVVLAPFTRHYTVTDIDDLVPLIRKNIARNHANPLGAPPKRRSSFSPPPSSSNITAAPLDWIEIRNASASLRGKLVPAEPADLLLVVDCIYHPSLIPPLLSTIDYLAVPGRTAVLVVVELRAEDVVREFLQGWLDLSPAGGWEIWSIGGFLEGPYAIWIGWKHTKAEGMS
;
A
#
# COMPACT_ATOMS: atom_id res chain seq x y z
N MET A 1 17.31 17.97 -33.38
CA MET A 1 16.82 18.12 -31.99
C MET A 1 15.36 17.70 -31.98
N SER A 2 15.10 16.42 -31.73
CA SER A 2 13.75 15.89 -31.62
C SER A 2 13.29 16.12 -30.19
N SER A 3 12.27 16.95 -30.00
CA SER A 3 11.56 17.10 -28.74
C SER A 3 11.05 15.72 -28.29
N SER A 4 11.59 15.21 -27.18
CA SER A 4 10.97 14.10 -26.46
C SER A 4 9.56 14.55 -26.08
N ARG A 5 8.55 13.97 -26.72
CA ARG A 5 7.17 14.09 -26.23
C ARG A 5 7.18 13.44 -24.85
N ASP A 6 6.92 14.21 -23.80
CA ASP A 6 6.70 13.64 -22.47
C ASP A 6 5.63 12.56 -22.59
N ALA A 7 6.02 11.31 -22.43
CA ALA A 7 5.09 10.20 -22.47
C ALA A 7 4.10 10.40 -21.31
N GLN A 8 2.81 10.43 -21.62
CA GLN A 8 1.77 10.51 -20.60
C GLN A 8 1.93 9.32 -19.64
N PRO A 9 1.85 9.54 -18.31
CA PRO A 9 1.98 8.47 -17.34
C PRO A 9 0.89 7.42 -17.58
N ILE A 10 1.25 6.14 -17.47
CA ILE A 10 0.27 5.06 -17.56
C ILE A 10 -0.60 5.13 -16.28
N VAL A 11 -1.92 5.15 -16.46
CA VAL A 11 -2.88 5.18 -15.34
C VAL A 11 -3.76 3.94 -15.41
N ARG A 12 -4.01 3.34 -14.23
CA ARG A 12 -4.91 2.21 -14.03
C ARG A 12 -5.77 2.48 -12.79
N GLY A 13 -7.01 2.89 -13.02
CA GLY A 13 -7.93 3.30 -11.95
C GLY A 13 -7.37 4.46 -11.12
N VAL A 14 -7.18 4.23 -9.83
CA VAL A 14 -6.59 5.22 -8.90
C VAL A 14 -5.06 5.29 -8.95
N VAL A 15 -4.41 4.29 -9.56
CA VAL A 15 -2.96 4.14 -9.52
C VAL A 15 -2.31 4.78 -10.75
N GLN A 16 -1.30 5.62 -10.52
CA GLN A 16 -0.50 6.28 -11.55
C GLN A 16 0.90 5.71 -11.54
N PHE A 17 1.38 5.31 -12.72
CA PHE A 17 2.63 4.56 -12.82
C PHE A 17 3.81 5.53 -12.79
N PRO A 18 4.77 5.34 -11.88
CA PRO A 18 6.04 6.05 -11.93
C PRO A 18 6.79 5.75 -13.24
N ALA A 19 7.71 6.64 -13.63
CA ALA A 19 8.44 6.53 -14.90
C ALA A 19 9.28 5.24 -15.04
N ASN A 20 9.71 4.65 -13.93
CA ASN A 20 10.50 3.42 -13.85
C ASN A 20 9.65 2.14 -13.72
N THR A 21 8.38 2.20 -14.12
CA THR A 21 7.49 1.03 -14.12
C THR A 21 7.82 0.11 -15.30
N THR A 22 8.00 -1.18 -15.04
CA THR A 22 8.30 -2.21 -16.06
C THR A 22 7.22 -3.27 -16.11
N ARG A 23 7.03 -3.89 -17.27
CA ARG A 23 6.05 -4.96 -17.41
C ARG A 23 6.64 -6.27 -16.90
N VAL A 24 5.90 -6.97 -16.05
CA VAL A 24 6.23 -8.34 -15.65
C VAL A 24 5.56 -9.29 -16.64
N VAL A 25 6.38 -10.05 -17.38
CA VAL A 25 5.93 -11.08 -18.35
C VAL A 25 6.52 -12.45 -18.05
N ASP A 26 7.57 -12.50 -17.22
CA ASP A 26 8.28 -13.69 -16.83
C ASP A 26 8.56 -13.57 -15.32
N ALA A 27 8.03 -14.51 -14.54
CA ALA A 27 8.22 -14.53 -13.09
C ALA A 27 9.68 -14.79 -12.72
N ASP A 28 10.40 -15.58 -13.52
CA ASP A 28 11.78 -15.94 -13.24
C ASP A 28 12.73 -14.76 -13.42
N GLU A 29 12.52 -13.99 -14.49
CA GLU A 29 13.27 -12.76 -14.77
C GLU A 29 13.03 -11.71 -13.68
N GLU A 30 11.77 -11.44 -13.32
CA GLU A 30 11.43 -10.45 -12.29
C GLU A 30 12.05 -10.80 -10.93
N VAL A 31 11.92 -12.07 -10.50
CA VAL A 31 12.52 -12.53 -9.24
C VAL A 31 14.03 -12.43 -9.28
N PHE A 32 14.67 -12.82 -10.39
CA PHE A 32 16.11 -12.70 -10.56
C PHE A 32 16.58 -11.24 -10.41
N LEU A 33 15.91 -10.29 -11.05
CA LEU A 33 16.24 -8.86 -10.96
C LEU A 33 16.10 -8.33 -9.53
N LEU A 34 14.97 -8.63 -8.87
CA LEU A 34 14.69 -8.17 -7.51
C LEU A 34 15.71 -8.69 -6.50
N TYR A 35 16.04 -9.99 -6.54
CA TYR A 35 16.98 -10.59 -5.60
C TYR A 35 18.43 -10.24 -5.91
N THR A 36 18.78 -9.99 -7.18
CA THR A 36 20.09 -9.47 -7.57
C THR A 36 20.29 -8.05 -7.04
N GLU A 37 19.30 -7.17 -7.20
CA GLU A 37 19.34 -5.81 -6.66
C GLU A 37 19.41 -5.82 -5.13
N LEU A 38 18.61 -6.66 -4.47
CA LEU A 38 18.63 -6.83 -3.02
C LEU A 38 20.01 -7.29 -2.52
N ALA A 39 20.65 -8.24 -3.20
CA ALA A 39 22.00 -8.69 -2.87
C ALA A 39 23.04 -7.57 -3.07
N ALA A 40 22.93 -6.81 -4.16
CA ALA A 40 23.82 -5.68 -4.43
C ALA A 40 23.74 -4.59 -3.35
N ARG A 41 22.52 -4.25 -2.89
CA ARG A 41 22.30 -3.28 -1.79
C ARG A 41 22.91 -3.78 -0.48
N LYS A 42 22.69 -5.04 -0.11
CA LYS A 42 23.30 -5.64 1.08
C LYS A 42 24.84 -5.59 1.06
N ALA A 43 25.44 -5.76 -0.12
CA ALA A 43 26.89 -5.64 -0.29
C ALA A 43 27.38 -4.18 -0.18
N ALA A 44 26.60 -3.21 -0.66
CA ALA A 44 26.94 -1.79 -0.63
C ALA A 44 26.81 -1.16 0.77
N ASP A 45 25.77 -1.49 1.52
CA ASP A 45 25.46 -0.85 2.80
C ASP A 45 26.36 -1.34 3.95
N GLY A 46 27.12 -2.43 3.77
CA GLY A 46 28.00 -3.01 4.80
C GLY A 46 27.28 -3.51 6.06
N SER A 47 26.00 -3.20 6.21
CA SER A 47 25.12 -3.70 7.24
C SER A 47 24.61 -5.08 6.84
N GLY A 48 25.20 -6.13 7.42
CA GLY A 48 24.50 -7.40 7.62
C GLY A 48 23.34 -7.26 8.64
N GLY A 49 22.63 -6.12 8.61
CA GLY A 49 21.59 -5.75 9.57
C GLY A 49 20.46 -6.74 9.47
N PHE A 50 20.46 -7.73 10.37
CA PHE A 50 19.40 -8.69 10.50
C PHE A 50 18.13 -7.95 10.92
N ARG A 51 17.23 -7.69 9.97
CA ARG A 51 15.94 -7.02 10.20
C ARG A 51 14.92 -7.97 10.82
N GLY A 52 15.31 -8.66 11.90
CA GLY A 52 14.45 -9.53 12.71
C GLY A 52 13.51 -10.44 11.91
N LEU A 53 12.32 -10.69 12.48
CA LEU A 53 11.22 -11.38 11.79
C LEU A 53 10.42 -10.45 10.87
N GLY A 54 10.72 -9.14 10.83
CA GLY A 54 10.02 -8.17 9.99
C GLY A 54 8.82 -7.44 10.62
N HIS A 55 8.46 -7.72 11.87
CA HIS A 55 7.51 -6.88 12.64
C HIS A 55 8.25 -5.83 13.49
N ILE A 56 7.57 -4.72 13.82
CA ILE A 56 8.18 -3.48 14.36
C ILE A 56 8.81 -3.66 15.74
N ASP A 57 8.04 -4.20 16.69
CA ASP A 57 8.48 -4.35 18.07
C ASP A 57 7.89 -5.62 18.69
N SER A 58 8.76 -6.42 19.31
CA SER A 58 8.42 -7.68 19.98
C SER A 58 8.17 -7.55 21.49
N HIS A 59 8.27 -6.35 22.07
CA HIS A 59 8.26 -6.14 23.52
C HIS A 59 7.00 -5.46 24.05
N GLU A 60 6.29 -4.69 23.24
CA GLU A 60 5.06 -3.98 23.63
C GLU A 60 3.80 -4.58 22.98
N ASP A 61 2.65 -4.57 23.67
CA ASP A 61 1.34 -4.96 23.09
C ASP A 61 0.60 -3.77 22.47
N VAL A 62 1.10 -2.55 22.73
CA VAL A 62 0.59 -1.28 22.21
C VAL A 62 1.76 -0.56 21.54
N LEU A 63 1.66 -0.28 20.25
CA LEU A 63 2.68 0.42 19.48
C LEU A 63 2.25 1.86 19.21
N ASN A 64 3.13 2.81 19.54
CA ASN A 64 3.01 4.20 19.12
C ASN A 64 3.78 4.39 17.82
N ILE A 65 3.08 4.33 16.69
CA ILE A 65 3.68 4.45 15.36
C ILE A 65 3.68 5.92 14.97
N THR A 66 4.87 6.46 14.69
CA THR A 66 5.06 7.82 14.20
C THR A 66 5.37 7.79 12.71
N LEU A 67 4.48 8.34 11.89
CA LEU A 67 4.64 8.46 10.44
C LEU A 67 5.07 9.88 10.10
N ASN A 68 6.26 10.04 9.52
CA ASN A 68 6.77 11.34 9.10
C ASN A 68 6.21 11.72 7.73
N LEU A 69 5.40 12.77 7.68
CA LEU A 69 4.69 13.26 6.49
C LEU A 69 5.49 14.29 5.68
N GLY A 70 6.71 14.63 6.11
CA GLY A 70 7.57 15.63 5.50
C GLY A 70 7.39 17.04 6.06
N ALA A 71 8.19 17.96 5.54
CA ALA A 71 8.19 19.36 5.97
C ALA A 71 7.13 20.19 5.22
N VAL A 72 6.41 21.02 5.96
CA VAL A 72 5.50 22.03 5.39
C VAL A 72 6.09 23.41 5.67
N ASN A 73 6.26 24.23 4.63
CA ASN A 73 6.65 25.62 4.83
C ASN A 73 5.59 26.34 5.68
N ALA A 74 5.99 27.34 6.50
CA ALA A 74 5.12 28.13 7.40
C ALA A 74 3.88 28.82 6.74
N SER A 75 3.71 28.68 5.42
CA SER A 75 2.54 29.09 4.65
C SER A 75 1.58 27.94 4.29
N GLY A 76 1.77 26.72 4.81
CA GLY A 76 0.92 25.56 4.53
C GLY A 76 1.08 24.98 3.12
N LYS A 77 2.22 25.20 2.45
CA LYS A 77 2.52 24.66 1.11
C LYS A 77 3.65 23.63 1.19
N PRO A 78 3.62 22.56 0.35
CA PRO A 78 4.71 21.60 0.25
C PRO A 78 6.04 22.33 0.01
N GLY A 79 7.09 21.97 0.74
CA GLY A 79 8.43 22.46 0.48
C GLY A 79 9.08 21.66 -0.63
N ASP A 80 9.54 22.32 -1.69
CA ASP A 80 10.36 21.67 -2.71
C ASP A 80 11.67 21.18 -2.08
N ALA A 81 11.95 19.89 -2.22
CA ALA A 81 13.23 19.31 -1.83
C ALA A 81 14.33 19.94 -2.70
N ALA A 82 15.22 20.71 -2.08
CA ALA A 82 16.29 21.41 -2.78
C ALA A 82 17.30 20.43 -3.38
N THR A 83 17.45 20.48 -4.70
CA THR A 83 18.52 19.85 -5.48
C THR A 83 19.86 20.45 -5.05
N GLN A 84 20.83 19.59 -4.71
CA GLN A 84 22.20 20.01 -4.38
C GLN A 84 22.95 20.35 -5.67
N ASP A 85 23.15 21.64 -5.93
CA ASP A 85 24.09 22.14 -6.93
C ASP A 85 25.40 22.65 -6.28
N GLN A 86 26.50 22.39 -6.98
CA GLN A 86 27.90 22.58 -6.57
C GLN A 86 28.27 24.05 -6.24
N PRO A 87 29.33 24.29 -5.42
CA PRO A 87 29.68 25.64 -5.00
C PRO A 87 30.57 26.37 -6.03
N GLY A 88 29.99 27.35 -6.73
CA GLY A 88 30.72 28.43 -7.37
C GLY A 88 31.07 29.54 -6.37
N LYS A 89 32.33 29.98 -6.39
CA LYS A 89 32.87 31.07 -5.55
C LYS A 89 32.24 32.42 -5.92
N ASP A 90 31.80 33.22 -4.93
CA ASP A 90 32.26 34.60 -4.70
C ASP A 90 31.40 35.43 -3.71
N ALA A 91 32.12 36.13 -2.83
CA ALA A 91 31.92 37.42 -2.15
C ALA A 91 30.56 37.88 -1.52
N HIS A 92 30.61 38.03 -0.19
CA HIS A 92 30.04 39.11 0.65
C HIS A 92 28.68 39.76 0.34
N LYS A 93 27.64 39.36 1.09
CA LYS A 93 26.72 40.29 1.79
C LYS A 93 25.94 39.56 2.89
N LYS A 94 26.20 39.93 4.16
CA LYS A 94 25.43 39.46 5.33
C LYS A 94 24.01 40.03 5.28
N LYS A 95 23.04 39.24 4.83
CA LYS A 95 21.64 39.37 5.25
C LYS A 95 21.36 38.25 6.23
N ALA A 96 20.89 38.60 7.43
CA ALA A 96 20.41 37.64 8.41
C ALA A 96 19.23 36.86 7.80
N ARG A 97 19.53 35.68 7.27
CA ARG A 97 18.52 34.69 6.88
C ARG A 97 17.89 34.22 8.19
N SER A 98 16.67 34.67 8.46
CA SER A 98 15.79 34.01 9.42
C SER A 98 15.83 32.52 9.11
N LYS A 99 16.32 31.73 10.06
CA LYS A 99 16.30 30.26 10.01
C LYS A 99 14.82 29.89 10.05
N ARG A 100 14.21 29.67 8.87
CA ARG A 100 12.89 29.04 8.79
C ARG A 100 13.03 27.68 9.44
N SER A 101 12.40 27.49 10.60
CA SER A 101 12.26 26.17 11.21
C SER A 101 11.18 25.47 10.42
N ASP A 102 11.58 24.61 9.49
CA ASP A 102 10.66 23.65 8.89
C ASP A 102 10.13 22.77 10.03
N VAL A 103 8.81 22.84 10.26
CA VAL A 103 8.15 21.96 11.24
C VAL A 103 7.85 20.67 10.48
N GLU A 104 8.52 19.58 10.86
CA GLU A 104 8.18 18.27 10.34
C GLU A 104 6.77 17.91 10.78
N GLN A 105 5.90 17.59 9.82
CA GLN A 105 4.56 17.14 10.11
C GLN A 105 4.61 15.63 10.37
N THR A 106 4.18 15.20 11.54
CA THR A 106 4.06 13.78 11.91
C THR A 106 2.60 13.39 12.13
N LEU A 107 2.28 12.12 11.86
CA LEU A 107 1.04 11.47 12.26
C LEU A 107 1.37 10.37 13.24
N GLU A 108 0.85 10.47 14.45
CA GLU A 108 1.00 9.44 15.49
C GLU A 108 -0.27 8.60 15.57
N VAL A 109 -0.13 7.29 15.54
CA VAL A 109 -1.24 6.34 15.73
C VAL A 109 -0.87 5.27 16.74
N GLU A 110 -1.86 4.81 17.48
CA GLU A 110 -1.67 3.80 18.50
C GLU A 110 -2.31 2.49 18.05
N ILE A 111 -1.49 1.46 17.84
CA ILE A 111 -1.90 0.16 17.30
C ILE A 111 -1.68 -0.93 18.31
N LEU A 112 -2.74 -1.67 18.62
CA LEU A 112 -2.71 -2.89 19.41
C LEU A 112 -2.21 -4.06 18.55
N GLN A 113 -1.39 -4.89 19.17
CA GLN A 113 -0.95 -6.18 18.63
C GLN A 113 -1.03 -7.28 19.68
N ASP A 114 -1.12 -8.53 19.24
CA ASP A 114 -1.09 -9.73 20.09
C ASP A 114 0.10 -10.62 19.71
N LYS A 115 1.18 -10.50 20.46
CA LYS A 115 2.39 -11.29 20.23
C LYS A 115 2.29 -12.70 20.78
N THR A 116 1.39 -12.93 21.74
CA THR A 116 1.16 -14.27 22.29
C THR A 116 0.51 -15.12 21.22
N ALA A 117 -0.47 -14.56 20.51
CA ALA A 117 -1.08 -15.16 19.33
C ALA A 117 -0.05 -15.55 18.26
N LEU A 118 0.85 -14.64 17.88
CA LEU A 118 1.94 -14.90 16.91
C LEU A 118 2.76 -16.15 17.27
N ARG A 119 2.97 -16.42 18.57
CA ARG A 119 3.78 -17.57 19.03
C ARG A 119 2.96 -18.84 19.29
N SER A 120 1.68 -18.70 19.62
CA SER A 120 0.84 -19.79 20.13
C SER A 120 -0.17 -20.32 19.12
N ARG A 121 -0.60 -19.49 18.17
CA ARG A 121 -1.52 -19.88 17.08
C ARG A 121 -0.72 -20.19 15.83
N LYS A 122 -0.71 -21.46 15.42
CA LYS A 122 -0.01 -21.90 14.21
C LYS A 122 -0.58 -21.18 12.98
N GLY A 123 0.27 -20.42 12.30
CA GLY A 123 -0.10 -19.68 11.09
C GLY A 123 -0.60 -18.25 11.33
N ASP A 124 -0.69 -17.80 12.58
CA ASP A 124 -1.05 -16.42 12.90
C ASP A 124 0.14 -15.50 12.68
N THR A 125 0.10 -14.72 11.61
CA THR A 125 1.07 -13.67 11.30
C THR A 125 0.45 -12.28 11.32
N GLY A 126 -0.88 -12.17 11.36
CA GLY A 126 -1.58 -10.89 11.27
C GLY A 126 -1.78 -10.18 12.62
N SER A 127 -1.51 -10.84 13.75
CA SER A 127 -1.66 -10.23 15.07
C SER A 127 -0.61 -9.17 15.41
N VAL A 128 0.40 -8.95 14.56
CA VAL A 128 1.48 -7.97 14.77
C VAL A 128 1.61 -6.97 13.61
N VAL A 129 2.24 -5.82 13.87
CA VAL A 129 2.47 -4.82 12.83
C VAL A 129 3.74 -5.12 12.04
N TRP A 130 3.61 -5.25 10.73
CA TRP A 130 4.71 -5.47 9.79
C TRP A 130 5.34 -4.15 9.32
N HIS A 131 6.66 -4.15 9.13
CA HIS A 131 7.39 -2.96 8.63
C HIS A 131 6.86 -2.51 7.26
N THR A 132 6.55 -3.46 6.39
CA THR A 132 5.98 -3.22 5.06
C THR A 132 4.77 -2.28 5.12
N SER A 133 3.85 -2.50 6.07
CA SER A 133 2.66 -1.67 6.25
C SER A 133 3.01 -0.24 6.70
N VAL A 134 3.99 -0.06 7.59
CA VAL A 134 4.41 1.27 8.06
C VAL A 134 5.14 2.04 6.98
N ASP A 135 6.11 1.41 6.33
CA ASP A 135 6.94 2.07 5.31
C ASP A 135 6.07 2.44 4.10
N PHE A 136 5.15 1.55 3.69
CA PHE A 136 4.16 1.83 2.67
C PHE A 136 3.20 2.96 3.07
N ALA A 137 2.63 2.92 4.28
CA ALA A 137 1.75 3.99 4.78
C ALA A 137 2.45 5.34 4.75
N GLN A 138 3.68 5.41 5.27
CA GLN A 138 4.45 6.65 5.31
C GLN A 138 4.71 7.21 3.91
N ALA A 139 5.13 6.37 2.96
CA ALA A 139 5.40 6.78 1.58
C ALA A 139 4.16 7.32 0.88
N VAL A 140 3.02 6.62 1.01
CA VAL A 140 1.74 7.05 0.44
C VAL A 140 1.25 8.35 1.09
N LEU A 141 1.26 8.43 2.42
CA LEU A 141 0.79 9.61 3.15
C LEU A 141 1.61 10.85 2.83
N ARG A 142 2.94 10.74 2.69
CA ARG A 142 3.79 11.86 2.23
C ARG A 142 3.28 12.42 0.89
N GLN A 143 2.95 11.56 -0.07
CA GLN A 143 2.44 11.98 -1.37
C GLN A 143 1.04 12.61 -1.27
N LEU A 144 0.14 12.03 -0.46
CA LEU A 144 -1.22 12.54 -0.27
C LEU A 144 -1.23 13.90 0.45
N HIS A 145 -0.41 14.07 1.50
CA HIS A 145 -0.28 15.34 2.23
C HIS A 145 0.39 16.43 1.38
N ALA A 146 1.37 16.07 0.56
CA ALA A 146 1.97 16.97 -0.42
C ALA A 146 1.01 17.32 -1.58
N LYS A 147 -0.16 16.65 -1.67
CA LYS A 147 -1.10 16.74 -2.80
C LYS A 147 -0.40 16.47 -4.13
N ASN A 148 0.52 15.50 -4.14
CA ASN A 148 1.25 15.14 -5.33
C ASN A 148 0.31 14.48 -6.33
N THR A 149 -0.13 15.23 -7.34
CA THR A 149 -1.04 14.74 -8.39
C THR A 149 -0.37 13.75 -9.32
N THR A 150 0.95 13.59 -9.28
CA THR A 150 1.70 12.57 -10.02
C THR A 150 2.23 11.46 -9.10
N GLY A 151 1.75 11.41 -7.85
CA GLY A 151 2.06 10.33 -6.91
C GLY A 151 1.41 9.01 -7.31
N LEU A 152 1.85 7.92 -6.67
CA LEU A 152 1.40 6.55 -6.96
C LEU A 152 -0.13 6.44 -6.88
N LEU A 153 -0.74 7.04 -5.87
CA LEU A 153 -2.20 7.13 -5.74
C LEU A 153 -2.64 8.56 -6.05
N ASN A 154 -3.50 8.73 -7.05
CA ASN A 154 -4.05 10.04 -7.37
C ASN A 154 -5.00 10.50 -6.23
N PRO A 155 -4.72 11.64 -5.54
CA PRO A 155 -5.52 12.06 -4.39
C PRO A 155 -6.99 12.34 -4.70
N GLU A 156 -7.28 12.87 -5.90
CA GLU A 156 -8.66 13.21 -6.30
C GLU A 156 -9.48 11.96 -6.61
N HIS A 157 -8.89 11.00 -7.33
CA HIS A 157 -9.54 9.72 -7.60
C HIS A 157 -9.72 8.94 -6.29
N LEU A 158 -8.69 8.86 -5.45
CA LEU A 158 -8.72 8.13 -4.18
C LEU A 158 -9.86 8.61 -3.27
N ALA A 159 -10.10 9.93 -3.21
CA ALA A 159 -11.18 10.52 -2.41
C ALA A 159 -12.59 10.04 -2.78
N THR A 160 -12.76 9.48 -3.98
CA THR A 160 -14.03 8.91 -4.45
C THR A 160 -14.05 7.38 -4.47
N SER A 161 -12.90 6.75 -4.25
CA SER A 161 -12.70 5.30 -4.39
C SER A 161 -13.18 4.49 -3.19
N HIS A 162 -13.65 3.27 -3.48
CA HIS A 162 -13.70 2.17 -2.53
C HIS A 162 -12.35 1.44 -2.50
N VAL A 163 -11.76 1.32 -1.32
CA VAL A 163 -10.57 0.49 -1.10
C VAL A 163 -10.98 -0.78 -0.37
N ILE A 164 -10.51 -1.94 -0.85
CA ILE A 164 -10.56 -3.20 -0.10
C ILE A 164 -9.12 -3.59 0.22
N GLU A 165 -8.83 -3.95 1.47
CA GLU A 165 -7.53 -4.47 1.91
C GLU A 165 -7.67 -5.94 2.31
N LEU A 166 -6.85 -6.81 1.71
CA LEU A 166 -6.76 -8.22 2.06
C LEU A 166 -5.61 -8.44 3.03
N GLY A 167 -5.81 -9.27 4.07
CA GLY A 167 -4.75 -9.65 5.01
C GLY A 167 -4.23 -8.45 5.79
N ALA A 168 -5.13 -7.60 6.27
CA ALA A 168 -4.80 -6.32 6.89
C ALA A 168 -4.07 -6.44 8.25
N GLY A 169 -4.06 -7.63 8.85
CA GLY A 169 -3.49 -7.91 10.15
C GLY A 169 -4.08 -7.02 11.25
N THR A 170 -3.30 -6.05 11.70
CA THR A 170 -3.72 -5.09 12.74
C THR A 170 -4.66 -3.99 12.21
N GLY A 171 -4.77 -3.81 10.89
CA GLY A 171 -5.59 -2.78 10.26
C GLY A 171 -4.96 -1.38 10.23
N LEU A 172 -3.62 -1.28 10.37
CA LEU A 172 -2.90 0.00 10.34
C LEU A 172 -3.22 0.83 9.08
N LEU A 173 -3.22 0.24 7.89
CA LEU A 173 -3.47 0.98 6.65
C LEU A 173 -4.88 1.56 6.63
N ALA A 174 -5.87 0.80 7.06
CA ALA A 174 -7.25 1.29 7.20
C ALA A 174 -7.33 2.51 8.12
N VAL A 175 -6.63 2.49 9.26
CA VAL A 175 -6.61 3.62 10.22
C VAL A 175 -6.09 4.90 9.56
N VAL A 176 -5.03 4.81 8.75
CA VAL A 176 -4.31 6.00 8.25
C VAL A 176 -4.72 6.43 6.85
N LEU A 177 -5.18 5.50 6.00
CA LEU A 177 -5.52 5.79 4.60
C LEU A 177 -7.02 6.03 4.38
N ALA A 178 -7.91 5.45 5.19
CA ALA A 178 -9.35 5.65 5.02
C ALA A 178 -9.80 7.13 5.02
N PRO A 179 -9.19 8.05 5.79
CA PRO A 179 -9.53 9.47 5.70
C PRO A 179 -9.41 10.10 4.30
N PHE A 180 -8.63 9.47 3.40
CA PHE A 180 -8.42 9.89 2.01
C PHE A 180 -9.31 9.15 1.00
N THR A 181 -10.21 8.28 1.44
CA THR A 181 -11.06 7.46 0.57
C THR A 181 -12.54 7.76 0.76
N ARG A 182 -13.37 7.35 -0.21
CA ARG A 182 -14.84 7.35 -0.01
C ARG A 182 -15.23 6.28 1.01
N HIS A 183 -14.71 5.07 0.83
CA HIS A 183 -14.93 3.95 1.74
C HIS A 183 -13.70 3.05 1.80
N TYR A 184 -13.46 2.43 2.96
CA TYR A 184 -12.37 1.48 3.17
C TYR A 184 -12.93 0.21 3.83
N THR A 185 -12.87 -0.92 3.14
CA THR A 185 -13.21 -2.22 3.70
C THR A 185 -11.91 -2.96 4.05
N VAL A 186 -11.64 -3.10 5.34
CA VAL A 186 -10.46 -3.79 5.87
C VAL A 186 -10.82 -5.22 6.22
N THR A 187 -10.07 -6.18 5.67
CA THR A 187 -10.42 -7.60 5.78
C THR A 187 -9.27 -8.48 6.21
N ASP A 188 -9.60 -9.51 6.96
CA ASP A 188 -8.69 -10.58 7.40
C ASP A 188 -9.53 -11.79 7.85
N ILE A 189 -8.90 -12.86 8.35
CA ILE A 189 -9.61 -13.97 8.99
C ILE A 189 -10.44 -13.49 10.19
N ASP A 190 -11.52 -14.20 10.50
CA ASP A 190 -12.51 -13.80 11.53
C ASP A 190 -11.85 -13.47 12.89
N ASP A 191 -10.84 -14.25 13.28
CA ASP A 191 -10.09 -14.09 14.53
C ASP A 191 -9.41 -12.71 14.68
N LEU A 192 -9.05 -12.04 13.57
CA LEU A 192 -8.39 -10.73 13.59
C LEU A 192 -9.36 -9.55 13.51
N VAL A 193 -10.60 -9.77 13.07
CA VAL A 193 -11.61 -8.70 12.96
C VAL A 193 -11.84 -7.97 14.30
N PRO A 194 -11.91 -8.64 15.47
CA PRO A 194 -11.99 -7.96 16.76
C PRO A 194 -10.79 -7.04 17.05
N LEU A 195 -9.57 -7.45 16.69
CA LEU A 195 -8.36 -6.63 16.87
C LEU A 195 -8.41 -5.39 15.97
N ILE A 196 -8.73 -5.58 14.69
CA ILE A 196 -8.89 -4.51 13.70
C ILE A 196 -9.90 -3.47 14.19
N ARG A 197 -11.08 -3.92 14.66
CA ARG A 197 -12.13 -3.02 15.18
C ARG A 197 -11.66 -2.21 16.39
N LYS A 198 -10.88 -2.81 17.30
CA LYS A 198 -10.30 -2.09 18.44
C LYS A 198 -9.32 -1.00 17.97
N ASN A 199 -8.46 -1.31 16.99
CA ASN A 199 -7.51 -0.35 16.44
C ASN A 199 -8.20 0.82 15.71
N ILE A 200 -9.25 0.54 14.94
CA ILE A 200 -10.08 1.59 14.31
C ILE A 200 -10.71 2.50 15.38
N ALA A 201 -11.37 1.91 16.38
CA ALA A 201 -12.05 2.67 17.43
C ALA A 201 -11.08 3.56 18.22
N ARG A 202 -9.86 3.06 18.47
CA ARG A 202 -8.81 3.79 19.20
C ARG A 202 -8.28 5.02 18.47
N ASN A 203 -8.30 4.99 17.14
CA ASN A 203 -7.74 6.07 16.31
C ASN A 203 -8.81 6.95 15.62
N HIS A 204 -10.10 6.71 15.87
CA HIS A 204 -11.22 7.40 15.20
C HIS A 204 -11.26 8.92 15.43
N ALA A 205 -10.58 9.43 16.47
CA ALA A 205 -10.55 10.86 16.81
C ALA A 205 -9.35 11.62 16.23
N ASN A 206 -8.45 10.99 15.49
CA ASN A 206 -7.20 11.62 15.08
C ASN A 206 -7.40 12.60 13.90
N PRO A 207 -7.31 13.93 14.13
CA PRO A 207 -7.77 14.94 13.16
C PRO A 207 -6.80 15.18 12.00
N LEU A 208 -5.59 14.61 12.04
CA LEU A 208 -4.56 14.82 11.03
C LEU A 208 -4.69 13.91 9.79
N GLY A 209 -5.58 12.91 9.83
CA GLY A 209 -5.77 11.97 8.74
C GLY A 209 -6.40 12.57 7.49
N ALA A 210 -7.18 13.65 7.56
CA ALA A 210 -7.85 14.24 6.39
C ALA A 210 -7.42 15.70 6.15
N PRO A 211 -7.20 16.14 4.89
CA PRO A 211 -7.13 17.55 4.59
C PRO A 211 -8.46 18.24 4.95
N PRO A 212 -8.47 19.52 5.36
CA PRO A 212 -9.69 20.21 5.76
C PRO A 212 -10.69 20.22 4.60
N LYS A 213 -11.77 19.43 4.70
CA LYS A 213 -12.87 19.43 3.74
C LYS A 213 -13.52 20.82 3.77
N ARG A 214 -13.66 21.47 2.62
CA ARG A 214 -14.47 22.69 2.51
C ARG A 214 -15.89 22.33 2.93
N ARG A 215 -16.39 22.96 3.99
CA ARG A 215 -17.76 22.76 4.49
C ARG A 215 -18.76 23.13 3.39
N SER A 216 -19.41 22.15 2.79
CA SER A 216 -20.67 22.39 2.09
C SER A 216 -21.79 22.40 3.14
N SER A 217 -22.79 23.27 2.98
CA SER A 217 -23.86 23.50 3.96
C SER A 217 -24.89 22.36 4.05
N PHE A 218 -24.56 21.15 3.57
CA PHE A 218 -25.47 20.01 3.46
C PHE A 218 -24.84 18.67 3.89
N SER A 219 -23.73 18.68 4.64
CA SER A 219 -23.16 17.43 5.16
C SER A 219 -24.06 16.81 6.25
N PRO A 220 -24.40 15.50 6.14
CA PRO A 220 -25.12 14.77 7.18
C PRO A 220 -24.32 14.72 8.49
N PRO A 221 -24.95 14.39 9.63
CA PRO A 221 -24.27 14.36 10.94
C PRO A 221 -23.06 13.40 10.94
N PRO A 222 -22.02 13.68 11.74
CA PRO A 222 -20.82 12.86 11.82
C PRO A 222 -21.10 11.60 12.66
N SER A 223 -21.62 10.53 12.07
CA SER A 223 -21.94 9.32 12.86
C SER A 223 -21.77 7.97 12.16
N SER A 224 -20.98 7.87 11.09
CA SER A 224 -20.49 6.58 10.60
C SER A 224 -19.05 6.72 10.12
N SER A 225 -18.13 5.97 10.72
CA SER A 225 -16.78 5.76 10.16
C SER A 225 -16.90 5.36 8.69
N ASN A 226 -16.04 5.87 7.81
CA ASN A 226 -15.98 5.39 6.43
C ASN A 226 -15.17 4.08 6.30
N ILE A 227 -14.93 3.40 7.42
CA ILE A 227 -14.22 2.13 7.51
C ILE A 227 -15.21 1.01 7.88
N THR A 228 -15.15 -0.10 7.17
CA THR A 228 -15.85 -1.35 7.51
C THR A 228 -14.83 -2.45 7.76
N ALA A 229 -14.88 -3.10 8.92
CA ALA A 229 -14.07 -4.29 9.22
C ALA A 229 -14.91 -5.56 9.08
N ALA A 230 -14.50 -6.46 8.18
CA ALA A 230 -15.25 -7.66 7.84
C ALA A 230 -14.31 -8.88 7.71
N PRO A 231 -14.79 -10.10 8.06
CA PRO A 231 -14.02 -11.32 7.83
C PRO A 231 -13.96 -11.63 6.34
N LEU A 232 -12.82 -12.14 5.89
CA LEU A 232 -12.59 -12.61 4.53
C LEU A 232 -11.47 -13.67 4.54
N ASP A 233 -11.86 -14.94 4.55
CA ASP A 233 -10.94 -16.08 4.46
C ASP A 233 -10.76 -16.50 2.99
N TRP A 234 -9.53 -16.41 2.49
CA TRP A 234 -9.19 -16.74 1.10
C TRP A 234 -9.42 -18.23 0.78
N ILE A 235 -9.17 -19.13 1.75
CA ILE A 235 -9.39 -20.56 1.60
C ILE A 235 -10.90 -20.84 1.53
N GLU A 236 -11.69 -20.18 2.38
CA GLU A 236 -13.15 -20.29 2.34
C GLU A 236 -13.71 -19.83 1.00
N ILE A 237 -13.29 -18.66 0.50
CA ILE A 237 -13.72 -18.10 -0.79
C ILE A 237 -13.40 -19.04 -1.95
N ARG A 238 -12.18 -19.61 -1.96
CA ARG A 238 -11.74 -20.53 -3.01
C ARG A 238 -12.61 -21.80 -3.03
N ASN A 239 -12.94 -22.33 -1.86
CA ASN A 239 -13.70 -23.57 -1.70
C ASN A 239 -15.22 -23.37 -1.77
N ALA A 240 -15.70 -22.13 -1.64
CA ALA A 240 -17.12 -21.80 -1.68
C ALA A 240 -17.73 -22.03 -3.08
N SER A 241 -19.00 -22.43 -3.10
CA SER A 241 -19.80 -22.44 -4.32
C SER A 241 -20.03 -21.03 -4.85
N ALA A 242 -20.36 -20.89 -6.15
CA ALA A 242 -20.60 -19.56 -6.76
C ALA A 242 -21.67 -18.74 -6.00
N SER A 243 -22.74 -19.39 -5.54
CA SER A 243 -23.82 -18.73 -4.78
C SER A 243 -23.39 -18.27 -3.38
N LEU A 244 -22.47 -18.99 -2.74
CA LEU A 244 -21.96 -18.63 -1.42
C LEU A 244 -20.87 -17.57 -1.51
N ARG A 245 -20.00 -17.66 -2.52
CA ARG A 245 -18.86 -16.76 -2.71
C ARG A 245 -19.27 -15.29 -2.75
N GLY A 246 -20.38 -14.95 -3.40
CA GLY A 246 -20.93 -13.59 -3.43
C GLY A 246 -21.37 -13.05 -2.06
N LYS A 247 -21.59 -13.91 -1.07
CA LYS A 247 -21.95 -13.53 0.31
C LYS A 247 -20.74 -13.43 1.24
N LEU A 248 -19.60 -14.00 0.83
CA LEU A 248 -18.36 -14.01 1.60
C LEU A 248 -17.45 -12.82 1.27
N VAL A 249 -17.83 -11.99 0.29
CA VAL A 249 -17.06 -10.82 -0.13
C VAL A 249 -17.85 -9.53 0.09
N PRO A 250 -17.16 -8.37 0.13
CA PRO A 250 -17.84 -7.07 0.15
C PRO A 250 -18.77 -6.90 -1.07
N ALA A 251 -19.97 -6.39 -0.81
CA ALA A 251 -20.99 -6.23 -1.85
C ALA A 251 -20.65 -5.12 -2.85
N GLU A 252 -20.00 -4.05 -2.39
CA GLU A 252 -19.54 -2.98 -3.27
C GLU A 252 -18.17 -3.33 -3.85
N PRO A 253 -17.99 -3.29 -5.19
CA PRO A 253 -16.71 -3.57 -5.82
C PRO A 253 -15.63 -2.55 -5.42
N ALA A 254 -14.37 -2.99 -5.43
CA ALA A 254 -13.22 -2.14 -5.18
C ALA A 254 -12.83 -1.33 -6.42
N ASP A 255 -12.40 -0.09 -6.20
CA ASP A 255 -11.60 0.67 -7.18
C ASP A 255 -10.10 0.41 -6.97
N LEU A 256 -9.72 0.10 -5.72
CA LEU A 256 -8.37 -0.30 -5.32
C LEU A 256 -8.44 -1.52 -4.41
N LEU A 257 -7.69 -2.57 -4.76
CA LEU A 257 -7.45 -3.73 -3.91
C LEU A 257 -6.01 -3.66 -3.40
N LEU A 258 -5.83 -3.56 -2.09
CA LEU A 258 -4.53 -3.56 -1.42
C LEU A 258 -4.20 -4.95 -0.89
N VAL A 259 -2.97 -5.40 -1.16
CA VAL A 259 -2.41 -6.67 -0.66
C VAL A 259 -1.00 -6.36 -0.15
N VAL A 260 -0.86 -6.18 1.16
CA VAL A 260 0.39 -5.69 1.76
C VAL A 260 0.95 -6.72 2.73
N ASP A 261 2.14 -7.25 2.40
CA ASP A 261 2.88 -8.30 3.12
C ASP A 261 2.13 -9.64 3.30
N CYS A 262 1.28 -9.99 2.33
CA CYS A 262 0.48 -11.22 2.35
C CYS A 262 1.18 -12.45 1.72
N ILE A 263 2.38 -12.29 1.15
CA ILE A 263 3.08 -13.34 0.38
C ILE A 263 4.19 -13.92 1.26
N TYR A 264 3.83 -14.94 2.06
CA TYR A 264 4.76 -15.54 3.03
C TYR A 264 4.69 -17.06 3.15
N HIS A 265 3.60 -17.69 2.69
CA HIS A 265 3.41 -19.13 2.79
C HIS A 265 2.83 -19.72 1.49
N PRO A 266 3.53 -20.67 0.83
CA PRO A 266 3.12 -21.26 -0.46
C PRO A 266 1.66 -21.73 -0.51
N SER A 267 1.17 -22.40 0.53
CA SER A 267 -0.20 -22.94 0.55
C SER A 267 -1.29 -21.87 0.48
N LEU A 268 -0.96 -20.61 0.79
CA LEU A 268 -1.89 -19.47 0.73
C LEU A 268 -1.86 -18.75 -0.61
N ILE A 269 -0.87 -19.02 -1.47
CA ILE A 269 -0.75 -18.36 -2.78
C ILE A 269 -1.95 -18.66 -3.69
N PRO A 270 -2.35 -19.92 -3.92
CA PRO A 270 -3.51 -20.18 -4.76
C PRO A 270 -4.85 -19.60 -4.26
N PRO A 271 -5.22 -19.66 -2.96
CA PRO A 271 -6.43 -19.00 -2.47
C PRO A 271 -6.35 -17.47 -2.50
N LEU A 272 -5.18 -16.87 -2.23
CA LEU A 272 -4.98 -15.43 -2.38
C LEU A 272 -5.22 -14.97 -3.83
N LEU A 273 -4.58 -15.63 -4.80
CA LEU A 273 -4.75 -15.32 -6.22
C LEU A 273 -6.19 -15.52 -6.70
N SER A 274 -6.87 -16.57 -6.23
CA SER A 274 -8.29 -16.79 -6.52
C SER A 274 -9.17 -15.65 -5.99
N THR A 275 -8.83 -15.13 -4.80
CA THR A 275 -9.54 -14.00 -4.18
C THR A 275 -9.27 -12.70 -4.93
N ILE A 276 -8.02 -12.42 -5.29
CA ILE A 276 -7.63 -11.27 -6.13
C ILE A 276 -8.40 -11.32 -7.46
N ASP A 277 -8.43 -12.48 -8.13
CA ASP A 277 -9.09 -12.61 -9.43
C ASP A 277 -10.60 -12.38 -9.37
N TYR A 278 -11.22 -12.84 -8.28
CA TYR A 278 -12.65 -12.69 -8.04
C TYR A 278 -13.07 -11.27 -7.67
N LEU A 279 -12.26 -10.57 -6.86
CA LEU A 279 -12.55 -9.20 -6.42
C LEU A 279 -12.18 -8.14 -7.47
N ALA A 280 -11.25 -8.43 -8.36
CA ALA A 280 -10.81 -7.49 -9.38
C ALA A 280 -11.83 -7.38 -10.52
N VAL A 281 -12.56 -6.27 -10.55
CA VAL A 281 -13.48 -5.94 -11.63
C VAL A 281 -12.67 -5.48 -12.86
N PRO A 282 -12.82 -6.15 -14.01
CA PRO A 282 -12.13 -5.77 -15.24
C PRO A 282 -12.36 -4.32 -15.64
N GLY A 283 -11.29 -3.61 -16.00
CA GLY A 283 -11.33 -2.20 -16.42
C GLY A 283 -11.59 -1.20 -15.29
N ARG A 284 -11.64 -1.65 -14.04
CA ARG A 284 -11.97 -0.81 -12.88
C ARG A 284 -10.99 -0.97 -11.73
N THR A 285 -10.81 -2.18 -11.22
CA THR A 285 -10.06 -2.41 -9.99
C THR A 285 -8.56 -2.44 -10.29
N ALA A 286 -7.83 -1.50 -9.69
CA ALA A 286 -6.37 -1.61 -9.61
C ALA A 286 -6.00 -2.50 -8.42
N VAL A 287 -5.14 -3.49 -8.64
CA VAL A 287 -4.61 -4.35 -7.57
C VAL A 287 -3.19 -3.89 -7.27
N LEU A 288 -2.92 -3.45 -6.04
CA LEU A 288 -1.60 -3.03 -5.61
C LEU A 288 -1.08 -4.00 -4.57
N VAL A 289 0.01 -4.68 -4.92
CA VAL A 289 0.68 -5.68 -4.09
C VAL A 289 2.00 -5.09 -3.62
N VAL A 290 2.26 -5.15 -2.31
CA VAL A 290 3.51 -4.70 -1.70
C VAL A 290 4.03 -5.82 -0.81
N VAL A 291 5.29 -6.21 -0.95
CA VAL A 291 5.87 -7.32 -0.17
C VAL A 291 7.28 -6.98 0.30
N GLU A 292 7.65 -7.47 1.48
CA GLU A 292 9.05 -7.59 1.86
C GLU A 292 9.65 -8.89 1.29
N LEU A 293 10.73 -8.77 0.53
CA LEU A 293 11.44 -9.89 -0.12
C LEU A 293 12.12 -10.77 0.94
N ARG A 294 11.48 -11.89 1.30
CA ARG A 294 11.98 -12.86 2.29
C ARG A 294 12.36 -14.20 1.69
N ALA A 295 11.53 -14.72 0.78
CA ALA A 295 11.66 -16.07 0.24
C ALA A 295 11.44 -16.07 -1.28
N GLU A 296 12.51 -16.32 -2.01
CA GLU A 296 12.56 -16.23 -3.48
C GLU A 296 11.51 -17.13 -4.15
N ASP A 297 11.44 -18.40 -3.73
CA ASP A 297 10.52 -19.38 -4.30
C ASP A 297 9.04 -19.00 -4.08
N VAL A 298 8.71 -18.39 -2.94
CA VAL A 298 7.33 -17.98 -2.62
C VAL A 298 6.89 -16.80 -3.49
N VAL A 299 7.80 -15.84 -3.72
CA VAL A 299 7.55 -14.71 -4.61
C VAL A 299 7.42 -15.19 -6.06
N ARG A 300 8.28 -16.12 -6.48
CA ARG A 300 8.23 -16.75 -7.81
C ARG A 300 6.91 -17.49 -8.04
N GLU A 301 6.48 -18.31 -7.08
CA GLU A 301 5.20 -19.03 -7.16
C GLU A 301 4.01 -18.06 -7.24
N PHE A 302 4.04 -16.96 -6.48
CA PHE A 302 3.01 -15.93 -6.56
C PHE A 302 2.95 -15.26 -7.94
N LEU A 303 4.09 -14.78 -8.45
CA LEU A 303 4.13 -14.08 -9.74
C LEU A 303 3.76 -15.02 -10.89
N GLN A 304 4.27 -16.25 -10.89
CA GLN A 304 3.92 -17.24 -11.90
C GLN A 304 2.42 -17.56 -11.84
N GLY A 305 1.88 -17.81 -10.65
CA GLY A 305 0.46 -18.06 -10.47
C GLY A 305 -0.41 -16.88 -10.93
N TRP A 306 0.03 -15.63 -10.72
CA TRP A 306 -0.68 -14.45 -11.20
C TRP A 306 -0.62 -14.31 -12.73
N LEU A 307 0.53 -14.58 -13.34
CA LEU A 307 0.68 -14.62 -14.79
C LEU A 307 -0.20 -15.72 -15.41
N ASP A 308 -0.30 -16.87 -14.75
CA ASP A 308 -1.13 -18.01 -15.19
C ASP A 308 -2.64 -17.72 -15.15
N LEU A 309 -3.09 -16.74 -14.35
CA LEU A 309 -4.46 -16.21 -14.43
C LEU A 309 -4.73 -15.44 -15.74
N SER A 310 -3.70 -15.18 -16.55
CA SER A 310 -3.75 -14.43 -17.80
C SER A 310 -3.51 -15.25 -19.09
N PRO A 311 -4.06 -16.47 -19.31
CA PRO A 311 -3.70 -17.27 -20.49
C PRO A 311 -4.02 -16.60 -21.85
N ALA A 312 -4.82 -15.54 -21.85
CA ALA A 312 -5.20 -14.77 -23.04
C ALA A 312 -4.95 -13.24 -22.89
N GLY A 313 -4.06 -12.81 -22.01
CA GLY A 313 -3.80 -11.37 -21.76
C GLY A 313 -4.91 -10.68 -20.96
N GLY A 314 -5.63 -11.43 -20.14
CA GLY A 314 -6.68 -10.89 -19.27
C GLY A 314 -6.14 -9.98 -18.17
N TRP A 315 -4.88 -10.17 -17.78
CA TRP A 315 -4.17 -9.40 -16.76
C TRP A 315 -2.93 -8.72 -17.31
N GLU A 316 -2.73 -7.52 -16.79
CA GLU A 316 -1.48 -6.78 -16.81
C GLU A 316 -0.83 -6.79 -15.43
N ILE A 317 0.46 -7.11 -15.36
CA ILE A 317 1.23 -7.06 -14.12
C ILE A 317 2.45 -6.18 -14.37
N TRP A 318 2.65 -5.18 -13.52
CA TRP A 318 3.72 -4.20 -13.64
C TRP A 318 4.53 -4.12 -12.36
N SER A 319 5.85 -4.05 -12.46
CA SER A 319 6.76 -3.84 -11.34
C SER A 319 7.04 -2.36 -11.16
N ILE A 320 7.01 -1.89 -9.90
CA ILE A 320 7.25 -0.50 -9.52
C ILE A 320 8.56 -0.41 -8.73
N GLY A 321 9.62 -0.03 -9.43
CA GLY A 321 10.91 0.24 -8.78
C GLY A 321 10.91 1.55 -7.99
N GLY A 322 11.81 1.68 -7.01
CA GLY A 322 12.20 2.96 -6.41
C GLY A 322 11.14 3.74 -5.63
N PHE A 323 9.95 3.17 -5.39
CA PHE A 323 8.91 3.82 -4.58
C PHE A 323 9.14 3.64 -3.07
N LEU A 324 9.59 2.45 -2.64
CA LEU A 324 10.04 2.19 -1.27
C LEU A 324 11.53 1.91 -1.23
N GLU A 325 12.19 2.42 -0.20
CA GLU A 325 13.56 2.05 0.16
C GLU A 325 13.55 0.76 0.98
N GLY A 326 14.55 -0.09 0.78
CA GLY A 326 14.69 -1.35 1.50
C GLY A 326 14.34 -2.59 0.66
N PRO A 327 14.10 -3.74 1.31
CA PRO A 327 13.94 -5.03 0.65
C PRO A 327 12.51 -5.24 0.14
N TYR A 328 11.93 -4.26 -0.54
CA TYR A 328 10.53 -4.31 -0.96
C TYR A 328 10.39 -4.51 -2.47
N ALA A 329 9.32 -5.21 -2.86
CA ALA A 329 8.82 -5.23 -4.22
C ALA A 329 7.37 -4.77 -4.24
N ILE A 330 7.00 -4.09 -5.33
CA ILE A 330 5.66 -3.53 -5.52
C ILE A 330 5.20 -3.90 -6.92
N TRP A 331 4.01 -4.49 -7.01
CA TRP A 331 3.40 -4.81 -8.28
C TRP A 331 2.00 -4.23 -8.41
N ILE A 332 1.65 -3.85 -9.63
CA ILE A 332 0.30 -3.42 -10.00
C ILE A 332 -0.30 -4.43 -10.96
N GLY A 333 -1.44 -4.98 -10.58
CA GLY A 333 -2.30 -5.78 -11.41
C GLY A 333 -3.44 -4.97 -12.01
N TRP A 334 -3.73 -5.18 -13.29
CA TRP A 334 -4.90 -4.64 -13.96
C TRP A 334 -5.56 -5.66 -14.88
N LYS A 335 -6.84 -5.95 -14.66
CA LYS A 335 -7.61 -6.88 -15.49
C LYS A 335 -8.30 -6.12 -16.62
N HIS A 336 -8.14 -6.55 -17.87
CA HIS A 336 -8.81 -5.93 -19.01
C HIS A 336 -10.26 -6.36 -19.12
N THR A 337 -11.14 -5.44 -19.52
CA THR A 337 -12.47 -5.81 -20.02
C THR A 337 -12.29 -6.75 -21.22
N LYS A 338 -12.98 -7.89 -21.20
CA LYS A 338 -13.05 -8.72 -22.41
C LYS A 338 -13.66 -7.87 -23.51
N ALA A 339 -12.99 -7.77 -24.66
CA ALA A 339 -13.60 -7.16 -25.83
C ALA A 339 -14.91 -7.90 -26.13
N GLU A 340 -16.03 -7.18 -26.18
CA GLU A 340 -17.29 -7.75 -26.65
C GLU A 340 -17.08 -8.17 -28.11
N GLY A 341 -17.08 -9.48 -28.41
CA GLY A 341 -17.21 -9.97 -29.79
C GLY A 341 -16.04 -10.72 -30.43
N MET A 342 -15.37 -11.62 -29.71
CA MET A 342 -14.81 -12.81 -30.39
C MET A 342 -15.22 -14.07 -29.61
N SER A 343 -16.42 -14.56 -29.94
CA SER A 343 -16.92 -15.90 -29.63
C SER A 343 -16.60 -16.85 -30.77
#